data_AF-A0A085Z7Y4-F1
#
_entry.id   AF-A0A085Z7Y4-F1
#
_cell.length_a   1.000
_cell.length_b   1.000
_cell.length_c   1.000
_cell.angle_alpha   90.00
_cell.angle_beta   90.00
_cell.angle_gamma   90.00
#
_symmetry.space_group_name_H-M   'P 1'
#
loop_
_entity.id
_entity.type
_entity.pdbx_description
1 polymer ?
#
loop_
_entity_poly.entity_id
_entity_poly.type
_entity_poly.pdbx_seq_one_letter_code
_entity_poly.pdbx_strand_id
1 'polypeptide(L)'
;MSVDALKRKLISQYVYLMFGILLGYSLVFYFIIKDSFFAACTFAYSVLLFYTFMIIRKSYNIKLLVHLYMTYAPLFAGFIMLDFWKYSAATAMWLLPVPLGAHILLGKKYVYIYSVYIFLIIVTVSILTKLFKFDYFSLTNVNVMVISDTFVGLANLAVFSILLYYNEKIRKAEIEENFLIN
;
A
#
# COMPACT_ATOMS: atom_id res chain seq x y z
N MET A 1 20.26 -17.54 -4.39
CA MET A 1 18.79 -17.62 -4.22
C MET A 1 18.18 -17.11 -5.51
N SER A 2 17.24 -17.82 -6.15
CA SER A 2 16.72 -17.37 -7.46
C SER A 2 15.97 -16.03 -7.35
N VAL A 3 15.94 -15.27 -8.44
CA VAL A 3 15.22 -13.99 -8.54
C VAL A 3 13.73 -14.16 -8.18
N ASP A 4 13.11 -15.23 -8.64
CA ASP A 4 11.70 -15.56 -8.33
C ASP A 4 11.49 -15.76 -6.82
N ALA A 5 12.38 -16.50 -6.16
CA ALA A 5 12.32 -16.70 -4.72
C ALA A 5 12.49 -15.39 -3.94
N LEU A 6 13.36 -14.47 -4.41
CA LEU A 6 13.52 -13.14 -3.82
C LEU A 6 12.25 -12.30 -3.96
N LYS A 7 11.64 -12.27 -5.15
CA LYS A 7 10.38 -11.55 -5.41
C LYS A 7 9.22 -12.10 -4.56
N ARG A 8 9.14 -13.42 -4.40
CA ARG A 8 8.15 -14.09 -3.54
C ARG A 8 8.33 -13.74 -2.07
N LYS A 9 9.59 -13.69 -1.61
CA LYS A 9 9.91 -13.28 -0.24
C LYS A 9 9.59 -11.80 -0.02
N LEU A 10 9.90 -10.93 -0.99
CA LEU A 10 9.55 -9.51 -0.96
C LEU A 10 8.05 -9.31 -0.80
N ILE A 11 7.21 -9.85 -1.68
CA ILE A 11 5.75 -9.65 -1.59
C ILE A 11 5.19 -10.18 -0.26
N SER A 12 5.71 -11.30 0.25
CA SER A 12 5.28 -11.85 1.54
C SER A 12 5.62 -10.92 2.70
N GLN A 13 6.87 -10.45 2.77
CA GLN A 13 7.32 -9.55 3.82
C GLN A 13 6.63 -8.18 3.73
N TYR A 14 6.40 -7.70 2.51
CA TYR A 14 5.64 -6.48 2.26
C TYR A 14 4.21 -6.61 2.80
N VAL A 15 3.50 -7.72 2.52
CA VAL A 15 2.13 -7.93 3.03
C VAL A 15 2.11 -8.04 4.55
N TYR A 16 3.10 -8.71 5.16
CA TYR A 16 3.21 -8.78 6.63
C TYR A 16 3.44 -7.41 7.27
N LEU A 17 4.32 -6.61 6.67
CA LEU A 17 4.57 -5.24 7.11
C LEU A 17 3.30 -4.40 7.00
N MET A 18 2.61 -4.45 5.85
CA MET A 18 1.37 -3.71 5.64
C MET A 18 0.25 -4.16 6.58
N PHE A 19 0.15 -5.45 6.88
CA PHE A 19 -0.77 -5.95 7.90
C PHE A 19 -0.47 -5.34 9.28
N GLY A 20 0.79 -5.35 9.70
CA GLY A 20 1.20 -4.74 10.98
C GLY A 20 0.93 -3.23 11.01
N ILE A 21 1.23 -2.52 9.93
CA ILE A 21 0.96 -1.08 9.77
C ILE A 21 -0.53 -0.80 9.86
N LEU A 22 -1.38 -1.53 9.12
CA LEU A 22 -2.82 -1.30 9.11
C LEU A 22 -3.48 -1.67 10.45
N LEU A 23 -3.01 -2.71 11.12
CA LEU A 23 -3.42 -3.01 12.49
C LEU A 23 -3.04 -1.88 13.45
N GLY A 24 -1.80 -1.40 13.39
CA GLY A 24 -1.36 -0.26 14.20
C GLY A 24 -2.20 0.99 13.93
N TYR A 25 -2.52 1.26 12.66
CA TYR A 25 -3.35 2.38 12.25
C TYR A 25 -4.78 2.25 12.80
N SER A 26 -5.37 1.06 12.71
CA SER A 26 -6.68 0.76 13.30
C SER A 26 -6.69 1.00 14.83
N LEU A 27 -5.65 0.55 15.54
CA LEU A 27 -5.54 0.74 16.99
C LEU A 27 -5.41 2.23 17.37
N VAL A 28 -4.62 3.00 16.61
CA VAL A 28 -4.52 4.46 16.79
C VAL A 28 -5.88 5.11 16.62
N PHE A 29 -6.63 4.74 15.59
CA PHE A 29 -7.95 5.30 15.35
C PHE A 29 -8.97 4.90 16.43
N TYR A 30 -8.90 3.67 16.92
CA TYR A 30 -9.79 3.18 17.97
C TYR A 30 -9.51 3.81 19.34
N PHE A 31 -8.27 3.76 19.81
CA PHE A 31 -7.92 4.15 21.18
C PHE A 31 -7.58 5.64 21.34
N ILE A 32 -6.94 6.27 20.34
CA ILE A 32 -6.44 7.64 20.44
C ILE A 32 -7.44 8.62 19.82
N ILE A 33 -7.83 8.39 18.57
CA ILE A 33 -8.71 9.30 17.81
C ILE A 33 -10.18 9.08 18.19
N LYS A 34 -10.52 7.88 18.71
CA LYS A 34 -11.88 7.47 19.09
C LYS A 34 -12.86 7.42 17.92
N ASP A 35 -12.37 7.08 16.73
CA ASP A 35 -13.20 6.79 15.57
C ASP A 35 -13.31 5.27 15.39
N SER A 36 -14.38 4.71 15.94
CA SER A 36 -14.62 3.26 15.91
C SER A 36 -14.97 2.74 14.52
N PHE A 37 -15.62 3.55 13.69
CA PHE A 37 -16.02 3.14 12.34
C PHE A 37 -14.79 3.02 11.43
N PHE A 38 -13.94 4.04 11.39
CA PHE A 38 -12.70 3.99 10.63
C PHE A 38 -11.77 2.88 11.12
N ALA A 39 -11.64 2.73 12.43
CA ALA A 39 -10.87 1.66 13.03
C ALA A 39 -11.38 0.28 12.61
N ALA A 40 -12.70 0.07 12.58
CA ALA A 40 -13.31 -1.17 12.12
C ALA A 40 -13.07 -1.43 10.63
N CYS A 41 -13.21 -0.41 9.77
CA CYS A 41 -12.95 -0.53 8.33
C CYS A 41 -11.49 -0.91 8.04
N THR A 42 -10.54 -0.22 8.68
CA THR A 42 -9.10 -0.51 8.55
C THR A 42 -8.71 -1.87 9.12
N PHE A 43 -9.29 -2.25 10.27
CA PHE A 43 -9.11 -3.58 10.84
C PHE A 43 -9.62 -4.68 9.90
N ALA A 44 -10.87 -4.56 9.46
CA ALA A 44 -11.49 -5.53 8.56
C ALA A 44 -10.69 -5.68 7.26
N TYR A 45 -10.27 -4.56 6.65
CA TYR A 45 -9.41 -4.59 5.47
C TYR A 45 -8.07 -5.29 5.75
N SER A 46 -7.42 -4.98 6.89
CA SER A 46 -6.14 -5.61 7.26
C SER A 46 -6.27 -7.14 7.39
N VAL A 47 -7.32 -7.61 8.07
CA VAL A 47 -7.59 -9.03 8.29
C VAL A 47 -7.94 -9.72 6.97
N LEU A 48 -8.82 -9.13 6.16
CA LEU A 48 -9.21 -9.69 4.86
C LEU A 48 -8.01 -9.79 3.91
N LEU A 49 -7.20 -8.74 3.83
CA LEU A 49 -6.00 -8.73 3.00
C LEU A 49 -5.00 -9.82 3.44
N PHE A 50 -4.71 -9.88 4.73
CA PHE A 50 -3.78 -10.87 5.28
C PHE A 50 -4.30 -12.29 5.10
N TYR A 51 -5.55 -12.55 5.45
CA TYR A 51 -6.19 -13.85 5.32
C TYR A 51 -6.22 -14.32 3.86
N THR A 52 -6.69 -13.46 2.95
CA THR A 52 -6.72 -13.76 1.51
C THR A 52 -5.32 -14.10 1.01
N PHE A 53 -4.33 -13.27 1.35
CA PHE A 53 -2.93 -13.52 0.99
C PHE A 53 -2.43 -14.86 1.51
N MET A 54 -2.71 -15.21 2.78
CA MET A 54 -2.27 -16.47 3.38
C MET A 54 -2.78 -17.71 2.65
N ILE A 55 -3.99 -17.65 2.10
CA ILE A 55 -4.58 -18.71 1.28
C ILE A 55 -3.89 -18.78 -0.09
N ILE A 56 -3.85 -17.67 -0.82
CA ILE A 56 -3.45 -17.67 -2.23
C ILE A 56 -1.93 -17.69 -2.43
N ARG A 57 -1.15 -17.27 -1.42
CA ARG A 57 0.30 -17.06 -1.57
C ARG A 57 1.04 -18.30 -2.01
N LYS A 58 0.61 -19.52 -1.67
CA LYS A 58 1.34 -20.75 -2.07
C LYS A 58 0.96 -21.25 -3.45
N SER A 59 -0.30 -21.03 -3.86
CA SER A 59 -0.87 -21.67 -5.05
C SER A 59 -0.76 -20.81 -6.31
N TYR A 60 -0.61 -19.49 -6.16
CA TYR A 60 -0.66 -18.55 -7.28
C TYR A 60 0.75 -18.09 -7.71
N ASN A 61 0.89 -17.78 -9.00
CA ASN A 61 2.11 -17.16 -9.55
C ASN A 61 2.33 -15.77 -8.91
N ILE A 62 3.60 -15.42 -8.67
CA ILE A 62 4.00 -14.12 -8.09
C ILE A 62 3.40 -12.96 -8.85
N LYS A 63 3.42 -12.98 -10.17
CA LYS A 63 2.89 -11.91 -11.01
C LYS A 63 1.42 -11.61 -10.67
N LEU A 64 0.61 -12.65 -10.54
CA LEU A 64 -0.81 -12.53 -10.20
C LEU A 64 -1.00 -12.03 -8.76
N LEU A 65 -0.21 -12.53 -7.80
CA LEU A 65 -0.22 -12.05 -6.42
C LEU A 65 0.05 -10.54 -6.33
N VAL A 66 1.06 -10.08 -7.07
CA VAL A 66 1.46 -8.68 -7.09
C VAL A 66 0.39 -7.81 -7.76
N HIS A 67 -0.21 -8.28 -8.86
CA HIS A 67 -1.32 -7.58 -9.51
C HIS A 67 -2.52 -7.40 -8.58
N LEU A 68 -2.97 -8.48 -7.92
CA LEU A 68 -4.08 -8.40 -6.97
C LEU A 68 -3.79 -7.37 -5.89
N TYR A 69 -2.59 -7.42 -5.29
CA TYR A 69 -2.21 -6.47 -4.26
C TYR A 69 -2.19 -5.02 -4.75
N MET A 70 -1.53 -4.76 -5.90
CA MET A 70 -1.40 -3.42 -6.47
C MET A 70 -2.70 -2.87 -7.06
N THR A 71 -3.74 -3.69 -7.22
CA THR A 71 -5.08 -3.23 -7.56
C THR A 71 -5.88 -2.86 -6.31
N TYR A 72 -5.98 -3.76 -5.33
CA TYR A 72 -6.86 -3.56 -4.17
C TYR A 72 -6.33 -2.54 -3.17
N ALA A 73 -5.02 -2.49 -2.92
CA ALA A 73 -4.46 -1.55 -1.95
C ALA A 73 -4.69 -0.07 -2.34
N PRO A 74 -4.46 0.36 -3.60
CA PRO A 74 -4.83 1.70 -4.04
C PRO A 74 -6.32 2.01 -3.97
N LEU A 75 -7.21 1.04 -4.21
CA LEU A 75 -8.66 1.27 -4.10
C LEU A 75 -9.05 1.58 -2.66
N PHE A 76 -8.51 0.81 -1.71
CA PHE A 76 -8.77 1.06 -0.30
C PHE A 76 -8.17 2.40 0.16
N ALA A 77 -6.97 2.74 -0.31
CA ALA A 77 -6.39 4.07 -0.07
C ALA A 77 -7.28 5.18 -0.66
N GLY A 78 -7.80 4.99 -1.87
CA GLY A 78 -8.76 5.92 -2.49
C GLY A 78 -10.04 6.09 -1.66
N PHE A 79 -10.58 5.01 -1.10
CA PHE A 79 -11.72 5.06 -0.18
C PHE A 79 -11.43 5.89 1.07
N ILE A 80 -10.26 5.69 1.71
CA ILE A 80 -9.82 6.53 2.84
C ILE A 80 -9.70 7.99 2.41
N MET A 81 -9.08 8.23 1.24
CA MET A 81 -8.87 9.58 0.73
C MET A 81 -10.18 10.33 0.52
N LEU A 82 -11.30 9.70 0.12
CA LEU A 82 -12.57 10.40 -0.09
C LEU A 82 -12.99 11.26 1.10
N ASP A 83 -12.68 10.84 2.32
CA ASP A 83 -13.05 11.56 3.55
C ASP A 83 -11.94 12.50 4.04
N PHE A 84 -10.67 12.09 3.88
CA PHE A 84 -9.50 12.86 4.31
C PHE A 84 -9.08 13.96 3.31
N TRP A 85 -9.50 13.90 2.04
CA TRP A 85 -8.98 14.76 0.98
C TRP A 85 -9.23 16.26 1.23
N LYS A 86 -10.36 16.59 1.87
CA LYS A 86 -10.71 17.97 2.24
C LYS A 86 -9.85 18.55 3.37
N TYR A 87 -9.13 17.67 4.07
CA TYR A 87 -8.37 17.97 5.28
C TYR A 87 -6.87 17.92 5.03
N SER A 88 -6.39 16.83 4.41
CA SER A 88 -4.99 16.64 4.09
C SER A 88 -4.81 15.76 2.87
N ALA A 89 -4.07 16.29 1.89
CA ALA A 89 -3.61 15.54 0.72
C ALA A 89 -2.51 14.51 1.08
N ALA A 90 -1.96 14.54 2.31
CA ALA A 90 -0.93 13.61 2.75
C ALA A 90 -1.41 12.15 2.76
N THR A 91 -2.72 11.91 2.83
CA THR A 91 -3.29 10.56 2.67
C THR A 91 -3.03 9.95 1.30
N ALA A 92 -2.78 10.74 0.25
CA ALA A 92 -2.33 10.22 -1.04
C ALA A 92 -0.93 9.57 -0.97
N MET A 93 -0.15 9.82 0.08
CA MET A 93 1.16 9.18 0.26
C MET A 93 1.05 7.65 0.38
N TRP A 94 -0.10 7.10 0.77
CA TRP A 94 -0.35 5.65 0.72
C TRP A 94 -0.15 5.04 -0.68
N LEU A 95 -0.26 5.84 -1.74
CA LEU A 95 -0.12 5.42 -3.13
C LEU A 95 1.34 5.45 -3.62
N LEU A 96 2.23 6.19 -2.94
CA LEU A 96 3.62 6.40 -3.39
C LEU A 96 4.45 5.11 -3.54
N PRO A 97 4.31 4.08 -2.69
CA PRO A 97 5.10 2.86 -2.84
C PRO A 97 4.71 2.01 -4.04
N VAL A 98 3.55 2.24 -4.65
CA VAL A 98 2.98 1.34 -5.67
C VAL A 98 3.77 1.35 -6.97
N PRO A 99 4.14 2.52 -7.57
CA PRO A 99 5.00 2.54 -8.76
C PRO A 99 6.36 1.90 -8.51
N LEU A 100 6.96 2.11 -7.33
CA LEU A 100 8.23 1.49 -6.96
C LEU A 100 8.10 -0.03 -6.82
N GLY A 101 7.07 -0.50 -6.12
CA GLY A 101 6.77 -1.93 -6.02
C GLY A 101 6.57 -2.55 -7.40
N ALA A 102 5.85 -1.87 -8.30
CA ALA A 102 5.59 -2.35 -9.66
C ALA A 102 6.89 -2.47 -10.46
N HIS A 103 7.79 -1.50 -10.34
CA HIS A 103 9.12 -1.55 -10.94
C HIS A 103 9.88 -2.81 -10.52
N ILE A 104 9.96 -3.08 -9.22
CA ILE A 104 10.77 -4.16 -8.65
C ILE A 104 10.16 -5.54 -8.95
N LEU A 105 8.85 -5.68 -8.82
CA LEU A 105 8.17 -6.98 -8.86
C LEU A 105 7.67 -7.37 -10.25
N LEU A 106 7.30 -6.40 -11.10
CA LEU A 106 6.68 -6.65 -12.41
C LEU A 106 7.50 -6.09 -13.58
N GLY A 107 8.39 -5.12 -13.32
CA GLY A 107 9.26 -4.49 -14.30
C GLY A 107 8.78 -3.11 -14.78
N LYS A 108 9.65 -2.42 -15.52
CA LYS A 108 9.50 -0.99 -15.90
C LYS A 108 8.17 -0.64 -16.57
N LYS A 109 7.64 -1.50 -17.43
CA LYS A 109 6.38 -1.22 -18.15
C LYS A 109 5.18 -1.02 -17.21
N TYR A 110 5.17 -1.72 -16.07
CA TYR A 110 4.05 -1.62 -15.13
C TYR A 110 4.12 -0.37 -14.25
N VAL A 111 5.27 0.29 -14.18
CA VAL A 111 5.39 1.60 -13.51
C VAL A 111 4.42 2.59 -14.16
N TYR A 112 4.43 2.69 -15.48
CA TYR A 112 3.52 3.58 -16.21
C TYR A 112 2.05 3.20 -15.99
N ILE A 113 1.72 1.91 -16.06
CA ILE A 113 0.35 1.42 -15.86
C ILE A 113 -0.17 1.80 -14.46
N TYR A 114 0.61 1.51 -13.41
CA TYR A 114 0.18 1.81 -12.04
C TYR A 114 0.24 3.29 -11.70
N SER A 115 1.15 4.06 -12.30
CA SER A 115 1.15 5.51 -12.16
C SER A 115 -0.10 6.14 -12.76
N VAL A 116 -0.51 5.71 -13.96
CA VAL A 116 -1.77 6.16 -14.57
C VAL A 116 -2.97 5.74 -13.73
N TYR A 117 -2.99 4.50 -13.25
CA TYR A 117 -4.05 4.00 -12.37
C TYR A 117 -4.19 4.83 -11.09
N ILE A 118 -3.08 5.14 -10.41
CA ILE A 118 -3.05 6.00 -9.23
C ILE A 118 -3.52 7.41 -9.56
N PHE A 119 -3.07 7.96 -10.68
CA PHE A 119 -3.51 9.28 -11.13
C PHE A 119 -5.03 9.32 -11.32
N LEU A 120 -5.62 8.29 -11.95
CA LEU A 120 -7.06 8.16 -12.11
C LEU A 120 -7.79 8.07 -10.77
N ILE A 121 -7.24 7.36 -9.77
CA ILE A 121 -7.80 7.32 -8.42
C ILE A 121 -7.82 8.73 -7.81
N ILE A 122 -6.70 9.47 -7.88
CA ILE A 122 -6.59 10.82 -7.31
C ILE A 122 -7.57 11.78 -7.99
N VAL A 123 -7.66 11.74 -9.33
CA VAL A 123 -8.63 12.55 -10.09
C VAL A 123 -10.06 12.21 -9.69
N THR A 124 -10.38 10.92 -9.61
CA THR A 124 -11.73 10.45 -9.21
C THR A 124 -12.08 10.93 -7.82
N VAL A 125 -11.19 10.76 -6.84
CA VAL A 125 -11.36 11.27 -5.47
C VAL A 125 -11.61 12.78 -5.49
N SER A 126 -10.76 13.53 -6.21
CA SER A 126 -10.84 15.00 -6.29
C SER A 126 -12.17 15.50 -6.89
N ILE A 127 -12.71 14.80 -7.88
CA ILE A 127 -14.01 15.12 -8.47
C ILE A 127 -15.13 14.76 -7.50
N LEU A 128 -15.12 13.54 -6.95
CA LEU A 128 -16.16 13.06 -6.06
C LEU A 128 -16.28 13.94 -4.81
N THR A 129 -15.17 14.37 -4.20
CA THR A 129 -15.19 15.24 -3.01
C THR A 129 -15.73 16.65 -3.29
N LYS A 130 -15.80 17.07 -4.56
CA LYS A 130 -16.46 18.34 -4.95
C LYS A 130 -17.95 18.16 -5.19
N LEU A 131 -18.38 16.98 -5.63
CA LEU A 131 -19.78 16.68 -5.96
C LEU A 131 -20.57 16.17 -4.75
N PHE A 132 -19.91 15.49 -3.82
CA PHE A 132 -20.52 14.85 -2.67
C PHE A 132 -19.81 15.26 -1.39
N LYS A 133 -20.57 15.30 -0.29
CA LYS A 133 -20.01 15.42 1.06
C LYS A 133 -19.74 14.02 1.60
N PHE A 134 -18.48 13.73 1.83
CA PHE A 134 -18.05 12.56 2.59
C PHE A 134 -17.66 13.05 3.97
N ASP A 135 -18.40 12.58 4.98
CA ASP A 135 -18.19 12.86 6.41
C ASP A 135 -18.29 11.53 7.19
N TYR A 136 -17.64 10.48 6.67
CA TYR A 136 -17.74 9.13 7.24
C TYR A 136 -16.91 8.98 8.51
N PHE A 137 -15.82 9.74 8.65
CA PHE A 137 -14.89 9.67 9.76
C PHE A 137 -14.88 11.00 10.52
N SER A 138 -14.71 10.92 11.84
CA SER A 138 -14.74 12.06 12.76
C SER A 138 -13.41 12.82 12.75
N LEU A 139 -13.12 13.49 11.64
CA LEU A 139 -11.83 14.16 11.37
C LEU A 139 -11.79 15.66 11.72
N THR A 140 -12.61 16.11 12.66
CA THR A 140 -12.80 17.53 12.99
C THR A 140 -11.62 18.20 13.71
N ASN A 141 -10.60 17.45 14.13
CA ASN A 141 -9.50 17.97 14.95
C ASN A 141 -8.15 17.95 14.21
N VAL A 142 -7.46 19.10 14.19
CA VAL A 142 -6.12 19.24 13.58
C VAL A 142 -5.11 18.24 14.13
N ASN A 143 -5.17 17.94 15.43
CA ASN A 143 -4.28 16.96 16.05
C ASN A 143 -4.48 15.55 15.46
N VAL A 144 -5.72 15.20 15.09
CA VAL A 144 -6.03 13.91 14.44
C VAL A 144 -5.37 13.84 13.07
N MET A 145 -5.44 14.93 12.29
CA MET A 145 -4.77 15.00 10.98
C MET A 145 -3.26 14.83 11.12
N VAL A 146 -2.62 15.56 12.05
CA VAL A 146 -1.17 15.50 12.26
C VAL A 146 -0.73 14.10 12.69
N ILE A 147 -1.46 13.45 13.61
CA ILE A 147 -1.17 12.07 14.03
C ILE A 147 -1.29 11.10 12.85
N SER A 148 -2.38 11.21 12.08
CA SER A 148 -2.59 10.38 10.90
C SER A 148 -1.47 10.57 9.88
N ASP A 149 -1.18 11.81 9.48
CA ASP A 149 -0.18 12.12 8.46
C ASP A 149 1.23 11.68 8.88
N THR A 150 1.57 11.86 10.16
CA THR A 150 2.83 11.36 10.74
C THR A 150 2.90 9.84 10.64
N PHE A 151 1.82 9.14 10.98
CA PHE A 151 1.75 7.69 10.87
C PHE A 151 1.92 7.24 9.41
N VAL A 152 1.22 7.87 8.45
CA VAL A 152 1.34 7.56 7.02
C VAL A 152 2.78 7.78 6.54
N GLY A 153 3.43 8.87 6.97
CA GLY A 153 4.82 9.15 6.63
C GLY A 153 5.78 8.06 7.14
N LEU A 154 5.68 7.68 8.41
CA LEU A 154 6.50 6.63 9.02
C LEU A 154 6.25 5.26 8.37
N ALA A 155 4.99 4.93 8.10
CA ALA A 155 4.61 3.71 7.38
C ALA A 155 5.25 3.65 5.99
N ASN A 156 5.22 4.75 5.24
CA ASN A 156 5.85 4.84 3.94
C ASN A 156 7.37 4.63 4.04
N LEU A 157 8.05 5.24 5.00
CA LEU A 157 9.49 5.03 5.20
C LEU A 157 9.82 3.55 5.43
N ALA A 158 9.06 2.85 6.27
CA ALA A 158 9.23 1.41 6.49
C ALA A 158 9.03 0.60 5.20
N VAL A 159 7.99 0.93 4.43
CA VAL A 159 7.69 0.28 3.15
C VAL A 159 8.78 0.54 2.11
N PHE A 160 9.25 1.77 1.96
CA PHE A 160 10.35 2.11 1.06
C PHE A 160 11.63 1.36 1.45
N SER A 161 11.92 1.27 2.76
CA SER A 161 13.11 0.57 3.26
C SER A 161 13.12 -0.89 2.84
N ILE A 162 12.00 -1.61 2.99
CA ILE A 162 11.93 -3.02 2.57
C ILE A 162 11.98 -3.18 1.04
N LEU A 163 11.31 -2.29 0.29
CA LEU A 163 11.34 -2.32 -1.17
C LEU A 163 12.75 -2.10 -1.70
N LEU A 164 13.47 -1.09 -1.20
CA LEU A 164 14.84 -0.79 -1.62
C LEU A 164 15.82 -1.91 -1.25
N TYR A 165 15.70 -2.46 -0.03
CA TYR A 165 16.53 -3.57 0.41
C TYR A 165 16.40 -4.79 -0.52
N TYR A 166 15.18 -5.18 -0.89
CA TYR A 166 14.98 -6.31 -1.80
C TYR A 166 15.30 -5.96 -3.25
N ASN A 167 15.10 -4.72 -3.69
CA ASN A 167 15.51 -4.27 -5.02
C ASN A 167 17.02 -4.48 -5.22
N GLU A 168 17.84 -4.12 -4.24
CA GLU A 168 19.29 -4.32 -4.33
C GLU A 168 19.64 -5.81 -4.42
N LYS A 169 19.00 -6.66 -3.59
CA LYS A 169 19.21 -8.11 -3.62
C LYS A 169 18.80 -8.75 -4.94
N ILE A 170 17.64 -8.35 -5.47
CA ILE A 170 17.11 -8.84 -6.75
C ILE A 170 18.06 -8.45 -7.87
N ARG A 171 18.48 -7.18 -7.93
CA ARG A 171 19.41 -6.69 -8.96
C ARG A 171 20.74 -7.43 -8.93
N LYS A 172 21.30 -7.70 -7.74
CA LYS A 172 22.53 -8.50 -7.59
C LYS A 172 22.35 -9.91 -8.16
N ALA A 173 21.25 -10.58 -7.82
CA ALA A 173 20.94 -11.91 -8.33
C ALA A 173 20.71 -11.93 -9.86
N GLU A 174 20.03 -10.91 -10.43
CA GLU A 174 19.83 -10.77 -11.88
C GLU A 174 21.16 -10.58 -12.62
N ILE A 175 22.10 -9.83 -12.05
CA ILE A 175 23.44 -9.64 -12.63
C ILE A 175 24.24 -10.94 -12.60
N GLU A 176 24.27 -11.65 -11.47
CA GLU A 176 24.98 -12.93 -11.32
C GLU A 176 24.44 -13.99 -12.30
N GLU A 177 23.11 -14.08 -12.47
CA GLU A 177 22.47 -15.00 -13.40
C GLU A 177 22.88 -14.72 -14.86
N ASN A 178 22.94 -13.44 -15.26
CA ASN A 178 23.38 -13.03 -16.60
C ASN A 178 24.87 -13.29 -16.87
N PHE A 179 25.72 -13.29 -15.84
CA PHE A 179 27.14 -13.63 -15.96
C PHE A 179 27.40 -15.13 -16.05
N LEU A 180 26.51 -15.97 -15.54
CA LEU A 180 26.65 -17.43 -15.59
C LEU A 180 26.10 -18.04 -16.90
N ILE A 181 25.27 -17.29 -17.63
CA ILE A 181 24.66 -17.71 -18.90
C ILE A 181 25.49 -17.25 -20.12
N ASN A 182 26.40 -16.28 -19.92
CA ASN A 182 27.40 -15.84 -20.92
C ASN A 182 28.76 -16.50 -20.67
#